data_AF-A0A920H529-F1
#
_entry.id   AF-A0A920H529-F1
#
_cell.length_a   1.000
_cell.length_b   1.000
_cell.length_c   1.000
_cell.angle_alpha   90.00
_cell.angle_beta   90.00
_cell.angle_gamma   90.00
#
_symmetry.space_group_name_H-M   'P 1'
#
loop_
_entity.id
_entity.type
_entity.pdbx_description
1 polymer ?
#
loop_
_entity_poly.entity_id
_entity_poly.type
_entity_poly.pdbx_seq_one_letter_code
_entity_poly.pdbx_strand_id
1 'polypeptide(L)' 'MSVIVEANRFFSTVSIFEFLFGTHWSPQIPIREDQVGSSGAFGAVPLFTGTFLIAFIAIIIAGPIGLMSAIYLSEYASKK' A
#
# COMPACT_ATOMS: atom_id res chain seq x y z
N MET A 1 -1.47 14.77 21.87
CA MET A 1 -2.51 13.97 21.19
C MET A 1 -1.84 12.69 20.74
N SER A 2 -2.47 11.53 20.95
CA SER A 2 -1.87 10.21 20.80
C SER A 2 -2.62 9.46 19.71
N VAL A 3 -1.92 8.70 18.87
CA VAL A 3 -2.51 7.92 17.76
C VAL A 3 -3.74 7.11 18.18
N ILE A 4 -3.78 6.61 19.42
CA ILE A 4 -4.93 5.87 19.96
C ILE A 4 -6.18 6.76 20.07
N VAL A 5 -6.04 8.00 20.54
CA VAL A 5 -7.15 8.95 20.68
C VAL A 5 -7.65 9.39 19.30
N GLU A 6 -6.74 9.59 18.36
CA GLU A 6 -7.03 9.95 16.98
C GLU A 6 -7.73 8.80 16.23
N ALA A 7 -7.28 7.57 16.42
CA ALA A 7 -7.89 6.37 15.84
C ALA A 7 -9.31 6.14 16.36
N ASN A 8 -9.54 6.30 17.67
CA ASN A 8 -10.89 6.19 18.25
C ASN A 8 -11.87 7.21 17.63
N ARG A 9 -11.41 8.44 17.37
CA ARG A 9 -12.22 9.48 16.71
C ARG A 9 -12.45 9.19 15.23
N PHE A 10 -11.49 8.59 14.54
CA PHE A 10 -11.66 8.17 13.15
C PHE A 10 -12.72 7.07 13.05
N PHE A 11 -12.61 6.03 13.89
CA PHE A 11 -13.52 4.89 13.87
C PHE A 11 -14.92 5.17 14.45
N SER A 12 -15.11 6.31 15.12
CA SER A 12 -16.47 6.80 15.43
C SER A 12 -17.20 7.34 14.19
N THR A 13 -16.47 7.70 13.14
CA THR A 13 -17.01 8.26 11.89
C THR A 13 -17.00 7.23 10.76
N VAL A 14 -15.98 6.36 10.73
CA VAL A 14 -15.80 5.32 9.71
C VAL A 14 -15.92 3.95 10.35
N SER A 15 -16.79 3.09 9.81
CA SER A 15 -16.92 1.70 10.26
C SER A 15 -15.60 0.94 10.11
N ILE A 16 -15.21 0.17 11.14
CA ILE A 16 -14.06 -0.75 11.06
C ILE A 16 -14.21 -1.73 9.88
N PHE A 17 -15.43 -2.22 9.62
CA PHE A 17 -15.65 -3.18 8.53
C PHE A 17 -15.46 -2.53 7.15
N GLU A 18 -15.94 -1.30 6.96
CA GLU A 18 -15.72 -0.53 5.74
C GLU A 18 -14.23 -0.18 5.55
N PHE A 19 -13.54 0.12 6.64
CA PHE A 19 -12.09 0.33 6.60
C PHE A 19 -11.35 -0.95 6.20
N LEU A 20 -11.66 -2.10 6.80
CA LEU A 20 -10.92 -3.35 6.54
C LEU A 20 -11.24 -3.97 5.17
N PHE A 21 -12.51 -3.98 4.77
CA PHE A 21 -12.99 -4.72 3.59
C PHE A 21 -13.44 -3.82 2.43
N GLY A 22 -13.49 -2.50 2.63
CA GLY A 22 -13.84 -1.56 1.57
C GLY A 22 -12.88 -1.66 0.38
N THR A 23 -13.43 -1.63 -0.82
CA THR A 23 -12.70 -1.78 -2.09
C THR A 23 -12.39 -0.45 -2.77
N HIS A 24 -12.82 0.66 -2.19
CA HIS A 24 -12.63 1.99 -2.74
C HIS A 24 -11.71 2.82 -1.84
N TRP A 25 -10.80 3.55 -2.48
CA TRP A 25 -9.93 4.52 -1.84
C TRP A 25 -10.22 5.90 -2.40
N SER A 26 -10.92 6.71 -1.61
CA SER A 26 -11.20 8.12 -1.88
C SER A 26 -11.26 8.88 -0.54
N PRO A 27 -10.10 9.19 0.07
CA PRO A 27 -10.03 9.86 1.37
C PRO A 27 -10.51 11.32 1.34
N GLN A 28 -10.94 11.80 0.17
CA GLN A 28 -11.31 13.18 -0.07
C GLN A 28 -12.76 13.41 0.36
N ILE A 29 -12.90 14.01 1.55
CA ILE A 29 -14.19 14.43 2.10
C ILE A 29 -14.47 15.85 1.61
N PRO A 30 -15.63 16.14 0.99
CA PRO A 30 -15.99 17.50 0.59
C PRO A 30 -16.08 18.41 1.83
N ILE A 31 -15.34 19.52 1.80
CA ILE A 31 -15.27 20.54 2.88
C ILE A 31 -16.39 21.57 2.71
N ARG A 32 -16.95 21.69 1.50
CA ARG A 32 -18.07 22.57 1.15
C ARG A 32 -19.10 21.80 0.32
N GLU A 33 -20.37 22.19 0.41
CA GLU A 33 -21.47 21.54 -0.32
C GLU A 33 -21.34 21.61 -1.85
N ASP A 34 -20.55 22.56 -2.38
CA ASP A 34 -20.25 22.71 -3.81
C ASP A 34 -19.05 21.88 -4.29
N GLN A 35 -18.33 21.21 -3.38
CA GLN A 35 -17.20 20.37 -3.76
C GLN A 35 -17.66 18.98 -4.23
N VAL A 36 -17.25 18.63 -5.45
CA VAL A 36 -17.36 17.27 -5.97
C VAL A 36 -16.36 16.39 -5.22
N GLY A 37 -16.80 15.81 -4.12
CA GLY A 37 -16.04 14.87 -3.28
C GLY A 37 -16.81 13.58 -3.08
N SER A 38 -16.10 12.46 -2.94
CA SER A 38 -16.71 11.21 -2.49
C SER A 38 -17.12 11.34 -1.02
N SER A 39 -18.04 10.51 -0.53
CA SER A 39 -18.43 10.44 0.89
C SER A 39 -17.30 10.05 1.87
N GLY A 40 -16.02 10.10 1.46
CA GLY A 40 -14.87 9.55 2.17
C GLY A 40 -14.88 8.02 2.14
N ALA A 41 -14.11 7.42 1.23
CA ALA A 41 -13.91 5.97 1.18
C ALA A 41 -12.48 5.62 1.66
N PHE A 42 -12.38 4.91 2.78
CA PHE A 42 -11.11 4.57 3.42
C PHE A 42 -10.83 3.07 3.42
N GLY A 43 -11.14 2.38 2.32
CA GLY A 43 -10.92 0.95 2.20
C GLY A 43 -9.44 0.57 2.22
N ALA A 44 -9.06 -0.41 3.04
CA ALA A 44 -7.69 -0.89 3.19
C ALA A 44 -7.30 -1.89 2.09
N VAL A 45 -8.26 -2.57 1.47
CA VAL A 45 -8.01 -3.60 0.45
C VAL A 45 -7.18 -3.07 -0.74
N PRO A 46 -7.49 -1.89 -1.33
CA PRO A 46 -6.69 -1.33 -2.42
C PRO A 46 -5.25 -1.00 -2.00
N LEU A 47 -5.02 -0.57 -0.76
CA LEU A 47 -3.67 -0.29 -0.25
C LEU A 47 -2.82 -1.55 -0.20
N PHE A 48 -3.33 -2.60 0.44
CA PHE A 48 -2.61 -3.88 0.52
C PHE A 48 -2.41 -4.48 -0.87
N THR A 49 -3.43 -4.44 -1.72
CA THR A 49 -3.33 -4.93 -3.10
C THR A 49 -2.24 -4.18 -3.88
N GLY A 50 -2.19 -2.85 -3.76
CA GLY A 50 -1.12 -2.04 -4.36
C GLY A 50 0.26 -2.39 -3.85
N THR A 51 0.42 -2.56 -2.52
CA THR A 51 1.70 -2.99 -1.92
C THR A 51 2.13 -4.37 -2.42
N PHE A 52 1.23 -5.35 -2.43
CA PHE A 52 1.53 -6.69 -2.93
C PHE A 52 1.87 -6.69 -4.42
N LEU A 53 1.16 -5.91 -5.23
CA LEU A 53 1.44 -5.78 -6.66
C LEU A 53 2.86 -5.26 -6.91
N ILE A 54 3.25 -4.18 -6.23
CA ILE A 54 4.60 -3.60 -6.37
C ILE A 54 5.65 -4.59 -5.89
N ALA A 55 5.44 -5.21 -4.72
CA ALA A 55 6.37 -6.21 -4.19
C ALA A 55 6.54 -7.41 -5.14
N PHE A 56 5.45 -7.88 -5.74
CA PHE A 56 5.47 -8.98 -6.69
C PHE A 56 6.27 -8.64 -7.95
N ILE A 57 6.02 -7.47 -8.55
CA ILE A 57 6.78 -6.99 -9.70
C ILE A 57 8.26 -6.82 -9.33
N ALA A 58 8.55 -6.28 -8.15
CA ALA A 58 9.92 -6.13 -7.66
C ALA A 58 10.64 -7.48 -7.55
N ILE A 59 9.99 -8.53 -7.03
CA ILE A 59 10.57 -9.87 -6.95
C ILE A 59 10.83 -10.46 -8.34
N ILE A 60 9.91 -10.29 -9.28
CA ILE A 60 10.07 -10.76 -10.67
C ILE A 60 11.30 -10.14 -11.34
N ILE A 61 11.62 -8.87 -11.03
CA ILE A 61 12.76 -8.18 -11.62
C ILE A 61 14.04 -8.45 -10.81
N ALA A 62 13.99 -8.29 -9.49
CA ALA A 62 15.14 -8.44 -8.60
C ALA A 62 15.62 -9.89 -8.50
N GLY A 63 14.72 -10.88 -8.60
CA GLY A 63 15.07 -12.30 -8.54
C GLY A 63 16.05 -12.72 -9.64
N PRO A 64 15.71 -12.57 -10.94
CA PRO A 64 16.60 -12.89 -12.04
C PRO A 64 17.89 -12.07 -12.02
N ILE A 65 17.82 -10.76 -11.79
CA ILE A 65 18.99 -9.88 -11.76
C ILE A 65 19.93 -10.28 -10.61
N GLY A 66 19.37 -10.53 -9.43
CA GLY A 66 20.13 -10.95 -8.24
C GLY A 66 20.80 -12.31 -8.47
N LEU A 67 20.08 -13.28 -9.04
CA LEU A 67 20.62 -14.59 -9.35
C LEU A 67 21.75 -14.51 -10.40
N MET A 68 21.54 -13.77 -11.49
CA MET A 68 22.57 -13.57 -12.52
C MET A 68 23.80 -12.87 -11.96
N SER A 69 23.62 -11.87 -11.11
CA SER A 69 24.73 -11.17 -10.44
C SER A 69 25.51 -12.12 -9.52
N ALA A 70 24.81 -12.98 -8.76
CA ALA A 70 25.44 -13.96 -7.89
C ALA A 70 26.26 -14.99 -8.69
N ILE A 71 25.72 -15.50 -9.81
CA ILE A 71 26.45 -16.42 -10.70
C ILE A 71 27.69 -15.74 -11.29
N TYR A 72 27.54 -14.50 -11.77
CA TYR A 72 28.67 -13.76 -12.35
C TYR A 72 29.80 -13.58 -11.33
N LEU A 73 29.49 -13.18 -10.10
CA LEU A 73 30.48 -13.04 -9.04
C LEU A 73 31.16 -14.37 -8.68
N SER A 74 30.39 -15.46 -8.60
CA SER A 74 30.91 -16.80 -8.27
C SER A 74 31.87 -17.33 -9.34
N GLU A 75 31.46 -17.29 -10.61
CA GLU A 75 32.16 -17.99 -11.69
C GLU A 75 33.23 -17.14 -12.39
N TYR A 76 32.99 -15.83 -12.51
CA TYR A 76 33.82 -14.97 -13.34
C TYR A 76 34.66 -13.98 -12.52
N ALA A 77 34.13 -13.47 -11.39
CA ALA A 77 34.88 -12.51 -10.57
C ALA A 77 35.94 -13.18 -9.67
N SER A 78 35.79 -14.47 -9.33
CA SER A 78 36.76 -15.20 -8.49
C SER A 78 38.06 -15.62 -9.22
N LYS A 79 38.22 -15.33 -10.51
CA LYS A 79 39.50 -15.52 -11.22
C LYS A 79 40.45 -14.35 -10.96
N LYS A 80 40.96 -14.28 -9.74
CA LYS A 80 42.23 -13.61 -9.43
C LYS A 80 43.01 -14.43 -8.41
#